data_AF-A0A317N6T0-F1
#
_entry.id   AF-A0A317N6T0-F1
#
_cell.length_a   1.000
_cell.length_b   1.000
_cell.length_c   1.000
_cell.angle_alpha   90.00
_cell.angle_beta   90.00
_cell.angle_gamma   90.00
#
_symmetry.space_group_name_H-M   'P 1'
#
loop_
_entity.id
_entity.type
_entity.pdbx_description
1 polymer ?
#
loop_
_entity_poly.entity_id
_entity_poly.type
_entity_poly.pdbx_seq_one_letter_code
_entity_poly.pdbx_strand_id
1 'polypeptide(L)'
;MAFLHAPSWLAALVAIAMPGVVLDAARRRVRGELRALMTADGGLRWEWRQSGEAPWHPASLECDYLGPWLIGLHLNGRRLWLWPDSSDAASLWRLRRLLVLQR
;
A
#
# COMPACT_ATOMS: atom_id res chain seq x y z
N MET A 1 12.01 -25.62 -34.11
CA MET A 1 11.64 -24.88 -32.90
C MET A 1 11.21 -25.89 -31.84
N ALA A 2 12.10 -26.21 -30.89
CA ALA A 2 11.80 -27.19 -29.85
C ALA A 2 10.95 -26.51 -28.77
N PHE A 3 9.66 -26.83 -28.73
CA PHE A 3 8.84 -26.54 -27.55
C PHE A 3 9.34 -27.46 -26.43
N LEU A 4 10.01 -26.88 -25.42
CA LEU A 4 10.28 -27.56 -24.17
C LEU A 4 8.92 -27.89 -23.52
N HIS A 5 8.47 -29.13 -23.69
CA HIS A 5 7.29 -29.63 -22.99
C HIS A 5 7.64 -29.71 -21.51
N ALA A 6 7.23 -28.69 -20.75
CA ALA A 6 7.27 -28.75 -19.31
C ALA A 6 6.49 -30.00 -18.85
N PRO A 7 7.02 -30.78 -17.90
CA PRO A 7 6.30 -31.93 -17.36
C PRO A 7 4.92 -31.51 -16.84
N SER A 8 3.88 -32.29 -17.15
CA SER A 8 2.49 -31.96 -16.80
C SER A 8 2.26 -31.75 -15.31
N TRP A 9 3.03 -32.42 -14.45
CA TRP A 9 3.00 -32.22 -13.00
C TRP A 9 3.47 -30.82 -12.58
N LEU A 10 4.47 -30.27 -13.27
CA LEU A 10 4.99 -28.92 -13.01
C LEU A 10 3.98 -27.86 -13.48
N ALA A 11 3.33 -28.10 -14.62
CA ALA A 11 2.23 -27.26 -15.08
C ALA A 11 1.06 -27.25 -14.08
N ALA A 12 0.70 -28.41 -13.51
CA ALA A 12 -0.34 -28.51 -12.49
C ALA A 12 0.02 -27.75 -11.19
N LEU A 13 1.28 -27.84 -10.72
CA LEU A 13 1.73 -27.08 -9.55
C LEU A 13 1.68 -25.57 -9.78
N VAL A 14 2.14 -25.09 -10.94
CA VAL A 14 2.05 -23.67 -11.30
C VAL A 14 0.60 -23.22 -11.38
N ALA A 15 -0.28 -24.03 -11.98
CA ALA A 15 -1.70 -23.75 -12.09
C ALA A 15 -2.42 -23.65 -10.74
N ILE A 16 -1.89 -24.26 -9.67
CA ILE A 16 -2.44 -24.14 -8.30
C ILE A 16 -1.75 -22.99 -7.53
N ALA A 17 -0.42 -22.90 -7.62
CA ALA A 17 0.36 -21.93 -6.88
C ALA A 17 0.07 -20.49 -7.32
N MET A 18 -0.03 -20.24 -8.63
CA MET A 18 -0.29 -18.89 -9.15
C MET A 18 -1.64 -18.32 -8.66
N PRO A 19 -2.77 -19.02 -8.80
CA PRO A 19 -4.03 -18.56 -8.21
C PRO A 19 -3.96 -18.40 -6.69
N GLY A 20 -3.27 -19.30 -5.99
CA GLY A 20 -3.07 -19.19 -4.54
C GLY A 20 -2.36 -17.89 -4.16
N VAL A 21 -1.27 -17.55 -4.85
CA VAL A 21 -0.52 -16.30 -4.63
C VAL A 21 -1.35 -15.08 -5.01
N VAL A 22 -2.08 -15.13 -6.13
CA VAL A 22 -2.95 -14.02 -6.56
C VAL A 22 -4.07 -13.79 -5.55
N LEU A 23 -4.70 -14.85 -5.05
CA LEU A 23 -5.76 -14.76 -4.03
C LEU A 23 -5.21 -14.26 -2.69
N ASP A 24 -4.04 -14.74 -2.26
CA ASP A 24 -3.39 -14.27 -1.04
C ASP A 24 -3.00 -12.78 -1.17
N ALA A 25 -2.37 -12.39 -2.28
CA ALA A 25 -2.06 -10.99 -2.57
C ALA A 25 -3.33 -10.13 -2.62
N ALA A 26 -4.40 -10.61 -3.26
CA ALA A 26 -5.68 -9.93 -3.31
C ALA A 26 -6.31 -9.75 -1.92
N ARG A 27 -6.24 -10.77 -1.07
CA ARG A 27 -6.73 -10.73 0.33
C ARG A 27 -5.89 -9.83 1.23
N ARG A 28 -4.58 -9.75 0.98
CA ARG A 28 -3.65 -8.89 1.74
C ARG A 28 -3.61 -7.45 1.23
N ARG A 29 -4.35 -7.12 0.16
CA ARG A 29 -4.42 -5.74 -0.35
C ARG A 29 -4.96 -4.82 0.73
N VAL A 30 -4.06 -4.02 1.30
CA VAL A 30 -4.43 -2.95 2.22
C VAL A 30 -5.21 -1.93 1.41
N ARG A 31 -6.51 -1.83 1.71
CA ARG A 31 -7.44 -0.88 1.11
C ARG A 31 -8.05 -0.07 2.24
N GLY A 32 -8.02 1.25 2.08
CA GLY A 32 -8.52 2.16 3.08
C GLY A 32 -8.19 3.59 2.73
N GLU A 33 -8.51 4.47 3.66
CA GLU A 33 -8.30 5.89 3.54
C GLU A 33 -7.36 6.36 4.64
N LEU A 34 -6.45 7.24 4.25
CA LEU A 34 -5.52 7.92 5.15
C LEU A 34 -5.92 9.39 5.21
N ARG A 35 -6.05 9.93 6.42
CA ARG A 35 -6.24 11.36 6.63
C ARG A 35 -5.18 11.92 7.55
N ALA A 36 -4.84 13.17 7.32
CA ALA A 36 -3.96 13.94 8.16
C ALA A 36 -4.80 15.02 8.85
N LEU A 37 -4.66 15.12 10.17
CA LEU A 37 -5.32 16.12 11.01
C LEU A 37 -4.24 16.98 11.66
N MET A 38 -4.47 18.29 11.70
CA MET A 38 -3.60 19.19 12.47
C MET A 38 -4.03 19.13 13.93
N THR A 39 -3.08 18.87 14.83
CA THR A 39 -3.33 18.95 16.28
C THR A 39 -3.34 20.42 16.72
N ALA A 40 -3.97 20.68 17.87
CA ALA A 40 -4.01 22.00 18.48
C ALA A 40 -2.60 22.57 18.74
N ASP A 41 -1.62 21.70 18.98
CA ASP A 41 -0.22 22.06 19.21
C ASP A 41 0.57 22.33 17.92
N GLY A 42 -0.09 22.36 16.76
CA GLY A 42 0.54 22.60 15.45
C GLY A 42 1.22 21.37 14.82
N GLY A 43 1.23 20.22 15.49
CA GLY A 43 1.72 18.96 14.94
C GLY A 43 0.74 18.26 13.98
N LEU A 44 1.21 17.26 13.23
CA LEU A 44 0.40 16.47 12.32
C LEU A 44 0.08 15.08 12.91
N ARG A 45 -1.20 14.74 13.00
CA ARG A 45 -1.69 13.44 13.43
C ARG A 45 -2.26 12.68 12.23
N TRP A 46 -1.86 11.43 12.08
CA TRP A 46 -2.41 10.55 11.05
C TRP A 46 -3.51 9.67 11.60
N GLU A 47 -4.54 9.47 10.79
CA GLU A 47 -5.58 8.49 11.06
C GLU A 47 -5.85 7.65 9.81
N TRP A 48 -6.11 6.37 10.06
CA TRP A 48 -6.38 5.38 9.03
C TRP A 48 -7.75 4.77 9.24
N ARG A 49 -8.45 4.54 8.12
CA ARG A 49 -9.70 3.81 8.09
C ARG A 49 -9.60 2.69 7.07
N GLN A 50 -9.80 1.45 7.50
CA GLN A 50 -9.85 0.33 6.57
C GLN A 50 -11.14 0.40 5.74
N SER A 51 -11.05 0.06 4.45
CA SER A 51 -12.20 0.12 3.55
C SER A 51 -13.31 -0.82 4.04
N GLY A 52 -14.48 -0.27 4.32
CA GLY A 52 -15.62 -1.02 4.88
C GLY A 52 -15.70 -1.00 6.42
N GLU A 53 -14.76 -0.35 7.10
CA GLU A 53 -14.78 -0.15 8.56
C GLU A 53 -15.14 1.31 8.88
N ALA A 54 -16.02 1.52 9.85
CA ALA A 54 -16.57 2.85 10.16
C ALA A 54 -15.61 3.76 10.96
N PRO A 55 -14.97 3.31 12.06
CA PRO A 55 -14.12 4.19 12.85
C PRO A 55 -12.79 4.51 12.15
N TRP A 56 -12.43 5.79 12.23
CA TRP A 56 -11.06 6.24 12.00
C TRP A 56 -10.22 5.88 13.21
N HIS A 57 -9.08 5.26 12.97
CA HIS A 57 -8.14 4.87 14.02
C HIS A 57 -6.87 5.72 13.94
N PRO A 58 -6.29 6.11 15.08
CA PRO A 58 -4.98 6.74 15.09
C PRO A 58 -3.96 5.82 14.42
N ALA A 59 -3.14 6.39 13.53
CA ALA A 59 -2.13 5.64 12.80
C ALA A 59 -0.75 6.26 12.99
N SER A 60 0.26 5.41 13.13
CA SER A 60 1.66 5.79 12.95
C SER A 60 1.99 5.70 11.46
N LEU A 61 2.57 6.77 10.92
CA LEU A 61 2.97 6.84 9.52
C LEU A 61 4.42 7.29 9.44
N GLU A 62 5.26 6.45 8.85
CA GLU A 62 6.66 6.74 8.57
C GLU A 62 6.92 6.62 7.07
N CYS A 63 7.82 7.47 6.54
CA CYS A 63 8.21 7.42 5.14
C CYS A 63 9.62 6.85 5.01
N ASP A 64 9.72 5.61 4.55
CA ASP A 64 11.00 4.96 4.28
C ASP A 64 11.62 5.48 2.97
N TYR A 65 10.77 5.74 1.98
CA TYR A 65 11.20 6.03 0.63
C TYR A 65 10.25 6.99 -0.07
N LEU A 66 10.80 8.10 -0.57
CA LEU A 66 10.09 9.10 -1.33
C LEU A 66 10.70 9.23 -2.73
N GLY A 67 10.36 8.33 -3.64
CA GLY A 67 10.83 8.34 -5.02
C GLY A 67 9.85 9.06 -5.97
N PRO A 68 10.28 9.54 -7.15
CA PRO A 68 9.45 10.35 -8.06
C PRO A 68 8.09 9.70 -8.38
N TRP A 69 8.05 8.38 -8.55
CA TRP A 69 6.85 7.62 -8.93
C TRP A 69 6.30 6.71 -7.83
N LEU A 70 7.09 6.41 -6.80
CA LEU A 70 6.75 5.39 -5.82
C LEU A 70 7.04 5.91 -4.42
N ILE A 71 6.08 5.76 -3.51
CA ILE A 71 6.22 6.16 -2.12
C ILE A 71 6.16 4.90 -1.25
N GLY A 72 7.23 4.63 -0.52
CA GLY A 72 7.30 3.59 0.49
C GLY A 72 6.93 4.17 1.85
N LEU A 73 5.87 3.64 2.46
CA LEU A 73 5.36 4.05 3.77
C LEU A 73 5.35 2.86 4.72
N HIS A 74 5.63 3.10 6.00
CA HIS A 74 5.24 2.20 7.07
C HIS A 74 3.99 2.76 7.77
N LEU A 75 2.89 2.04 7.65
CA LEU A 75 1.62 2.35 8.32
C LEU A 75 1.40 1.33 9.44
N ASN A 76 1.44 1.75 10.71
CA ASN A 76 1.28 0.86 11.87
C ASN A 76 2.21 -0.38 11.80
N GLY A 77 3.47 -0.17 11.43
CA GLY A 77 4.47 -1.23 11.24
C GLY A 77 4.28 -2.11 9.99
N ARG A 78 3.28 -1.83 9.15
CA ARG A 78 3.09 -2.51 7.86
C ARG A 78 3.67 -1.70 6.72
N ARG A 79 4.52 -2.32 5.91
CA ARG A 79 5.10 -1.68 4.73
C ARG A 79 4.08 -1.61 3.60
N LEU A 80 3.89 -0.41 3.06
CA LEU A 80 3.00 -0.09 1.95
C LEU A 80 3.79 0.59 0.84
N TRP A 81 3.49 0.18 -0.38
CA TRP A 81 3.97 0.84 -1.59
C TRP A 81 2.81 1.53 -2.28
N LEU A 82 2.85 2.86 -2.28
CA LEU A 82 1.91 3.69 -3.01
C LEU A 82 2.44 3.93 -4.41
N TRP A 83 1.65 3.46 -5.38
CA TRP A 83 1.85 3.69 -6.80
C TRP A 83 1.13 4.98 -7.23
N PRO A 84 1.46 5.55 -8.40
CA PRO A 84 0.83 6.77 -8.91
C PRO A 84 -0.68 6.65 -9.11
N ASP A 85 -1.18 5.42 -9.32
CA ASP A 85 -2.59 5.07 -9.54
C ASP A 85 -3.31 4.65 -8.26
N SER A 86 -2.62 4.64 -7.11
CA SER A 86 -3.22 4.22 -5.82
C SER A 86 -4.21 5.24 -5.24
N SER A 87 -4.14 6.49 -5.70
CA SER A 87 -5.04 7.59 -5.31
C SER A 87 -5.03 8.67 -6.41
N ASP A 88 -5.86 9.70 -6.29
CA ASP A 88 -5.81 10.82 -7.22
C ASP A 88 -4.50 11.64 -7.05
N ALA A 89 -4.07 12.28 -8.13
CA ALA A 89 -2.81 13.01 -8.16
C ALA A 89 -2.74 14.16 -7.14
N ALA A 90 -3.87 14.81 -6.83
CA ALA A 90 -3.89 15.91 -5.86
C ALA A 90 -3.69 15.40 -4.43
N SER A 91 -4.32 14.28 -4.08
CA SER A 91 -4.12 13.59 -2.80
C SER A 91 -2.68 13.09 -2.63
N LEU A 92 -2.10 12.47 -3.66
CA LEU A 92 -0.69 12.07 -3.64
C LEU A 92 0.24 13.26 -3.50
N TRP A 93 -0.01 14.37 -4.22
CA TRP A 93 0.81 15.57 -4.11
C TRP A 93 0.72 16.22 -2.71
N ARG A 94 -0.47 16.27 -2.11
CA ARG A 94 -0.67 16.72 -0.72
C ARG A 94 0.05 15.83 0.28
N LEU A 95 -0.08 14.50 0.14
CA LEU A 95 0.61 13.53 0.97
C LEU A 95 2.12 13.76 0.94
N ARG A 96 2.72 13.91 -0.25
CA ARG A 96 4.16 14.16 -0.40
C ARG A 96 4.61 15.41 0.33
N ARG A 97 3.85 16.51 0.27
CA ARG A 97 4.16 17.73 1.03
C ARG A 97 4.14 17.49 2.53
N LEU A 98 3.13 16.79 3.03
CA LEU A 98 3.01 16.47 4.46
C LEU A 98 4.16 15.58 4.94
N LEU A 99 4.56 14.58 4.15
CA LEU A 99 5.69 13.70 4.48
C LEU A 99 7.03 14.44 4.51
N VAL A 100 7.22 15.45 3.64
CA VAL A 100 8.42 16.30 3.67
C VAL A 100 8.43 17.21 4.90
N LEU A 101 7.26 17.72 5.32
CA LEU A 101 7.14 18.59 6.50
C LEU A 101 7.33 17.86 7.83
N GLN A 102 7.05 16.56 7.88
CA GLN A 102 7.22 15.74 9.08
C GLN A 102 8.63 15.20 9.29
N ARG A 103 9.51 15.37 8.31
CA ARG A 103 10.89 14.89 8.36
C ARG A 103 11.81 15.95 8.96
#